data_AF-A0A843JG91-F1
#
_entry.id   AF-A0A843JG91-F1
#
_cell.length_a   1.000
_cell.length_b   1.000
_cell.length_c   1.000
_cell.angle_alpha   90.00
_cell.angle_beta   90.00
_cell.angle_gamma   90.00
#
_symmetry.space_group_name_H-M   'P 1'
#
loop_
_entity.id
_entity.type
_entity.pdbx_description
1 polymer ?
#
loop_
_entity_poly.entity_id
_entity_poly.type
_entity_poly.pdbx_seq_one_letter_code
_entity_poly.pdbx_strand_id
1 'polypeptide(L)'
;MIDYKEFEEIVVNVLERDISSNEDQKLAISSPKDQSLFIVAGPGSGKTTVMVLKILKFIFVDDVSPNEILATTFTRKAASELLSRILSWGDKIKSKL
;
A
#
# COMPACT_ATOMS: atom_id res chain seq x y z
N MET A 1 -1.15 15.95 -2.46
CA MET A 1 -2.15 14.88 -2.24
C MET A 1 -2.77 14.57 -3.57
N ILE A 2 -2.84 13.28 -3.90
CA ILE A 2 -3.44 12.80 -5.16
C ILE A 2 -4.74 12.08 -4.87
N ASP A 3 -5.61 11.98 -5.88
CA ASP A 3 -6.78 11.14 -5.75
C ASP A 3 -6.42 9.64 -5.88
N TYR A 4 -7.38 8.77 -5.54
CA TYR A 4 -7.14 7.33 -5.58
C TYR A 4 -6.91 6.81 -7.01
N LYS A 5 -7.52 7.43 -8.02
CA LYS A 5 -7.40 6.99 -9.42
C LYS A 5 -5.98 7.29 -9.93
N GLU A 6 -5.47 8.48 -9.65
CA GLU A 6 -4.08 8.85 -9.93
C GLU A 6 -3.10 7.93 -9.17
N PHE A 7 -3.38 7.61 -7.90
CA PHE A 7 -2.60 6.63 -7.14
C PHE A 7 -2.58 5.25 -7.81
N GLU A 8 -3.74 4.74 -8.24
CA GLU A 8 -3.86 3.46 -8.95
C GLU A 8 -3.05 3.47 -10.25
N GLU A 9 -3.15 4.53 -11.05
CA GLU A 9 -2.38 4.69 -12.29
C GLU A 9 -0.87 4.68 -12.03
N ILE A 10 -0.39 5.35 -10.97
CA ILE A 10 1.03 5.32 -10.58
C ILE A 10 1.44 3.91 -10.15
N VAL A 11 0.62 3.23 -9.35
CA VAL A 11 0.93 1.86 -8.90
C VAL A 11 1.07 0.89 -10.07
N VAL A 12 0.17 0.96 -11.05
CA VAL A 12 0.20 0.09 -12.22
C VAL A 12 1.40 0.44 -13.11
N ASN A 13 1.60 1.72 -13.45
CA ASN A 13 2.55 2.12 -14.49
C ASN A 13 3.98 2.35 -13.99
N VAL A 14 4.16 2.70 -12.72
CA VAL A 14 5.48 3.08 -12.14
C VAL A 14 6.01 1.99 -11.23
N LEU A 15 5.14 1.35 -10.44
CA LEU A 15 5.54 0.25 -9.57
C LEU A 15 5.44 -1.11 -10.25
N GLU A 16 4.86 -1.18 -11.46
CA GLU A 16 4.61 -2.42 -12.22
C GLU A 16 3.83 -3.44 -11.38
N ARG A 17 2.85 -2.95 -10.61
CA ARG A 17 1.96 -3.77 -9.78
C ARG A 17 0.56 -3.70 -10.34
N ASP A 18 0.16 -4.75 -11.04
CA ASP A 18 -1.21 -4.90 -11.49
C ASP A 18 -2.13 -5.26 -10.32
N ILE A 19 -2.67 -4.22 -9.68
CA ILE A 19 -3.78 -4.32 -8.73
C ILE A 19 -5.15 -4.14 -9.41
N SER A 20 -5.15 -3.78 -10.70
CA SER A 20 -6.36 -3.45 -11.45
C SER A 20 -7.15 -4.69 -11.86
N SER A 21 -6.47 -5.84 -12.01
CA SER A 21 -7.08 -7.12 -12.35
C SER A 21 -7.58 -7.92 -11.14
N ASN A 22 -7.38 -7.42 -9.91
CA ASN A 22 -7.78 -8.09 -8.67
C ASN A 22 -8.64 -7.18 -7.77
N GLU A 23 -9.95 -7.33 -7.88
CA GLU A 23 -10.94 -6.54 -7.15
C GLU A 23 -10.77 -6.65 -5.62
N ASP A 24 -10.44 -7.81 -5.07
CA ASP A 24 -10.26 -7.97 -3.62
C ASP A 24 -9.07 -7.15 -3.10
N GLN A 25 -7.97 -7.13 -3.84
CA GLN A 25 -6.80 -6.29 -3.49
C GLN A 25 -7.15 -4.81 -3.63
N LYS A 26 -7.85 -4.43 -4.70
CA LYS A 26 -8.28 -3.06 -4.93
C LYS A 26 -9.19 -2.55 -3.81
N LEU A 27 -10.18 -3.34 -3.41
CA LEU A 27 -11.07 -3.03 -2.28
C LEU A 27 -10.30 -2.92 -0.97
N ALA A 28 -9.33 -3.82 -0.73
CA ALA A 28 -8.52 -3.77 0.47
C ALA A 28 -7.65 -2.50 0.57
N ILE A 29 -7.11 -2.03 -0.56
CA ILE A 29 -6.25 -0.83 -0.63
C ILE A 29 -7.09 0.45 -0.60
N SER A 30 -8.21 0.48 -1.31
CA SER A 30 -9.07 1.67 -1.45
C SER A 30 -9.95 1.95 -0.22
N SER A 31 -10.13 0.97 0.67
CA SER A 31 -10.99 1.11 1.85
C SER A 31 -10.70 2.38 2.67
N PRO A 32 -11.71 3.00 3.30
CA PRO A 32 -11.55 4.18 4.14
C PRO A 32 -10.56 3.97 5.30
N LYS A 33 -9.80 5.02 5.67
CA LYS A 33 -8.81 4.98 6.76
C LYS A 33 -9.41 4.83 8.15
N ASP A 34 -10.68 5.19 8.32
CA ASP A 34 -11.47 5.13 9.55
C ASP A 34 -12.25 3.82 9.72
N GLN A 35 -12.07 2.86 8.79
CA GLN A 35 -12.73 1.57 8.83
C GLN A 35 -11.76 0.44 9.23
N SER A 36 -12.14 -0.32 10.26
CA SER A 36 -11.48 -1.59 10.59
C SER A 36 -11.71 -2.62 9.50
N LEU A 37 -10.62 -3.21 8.98
CA LEU A 37 -10.67 -4.22 7.93
C LEU A 37 -9.98 -5.51 8.36
N PHE A 38 -10.65 -6.64 8.14
CA PHE A 38 -10.08 -7.98 8.29
C PHE A 38 -9.92 -8.62 6.91
N ILE A 39 -8.70 -9.02 6.56
CA ILE A 39 -8.38 -9.60 5.25
C ILE A 39 -7.94 -11.05 5.45
N VAL A 40 -8.65 -11.98 4.80
CA VAL A 40 -8.24 -13.38 4.70
C VAL A 40 -7.30 -13.53 3.50
N ALA A 41 -6.08 -13.99 3.72
CA ALA A 41 -5.07 -14.06 2.67
C ALA A 41 -4.28 -15.39 2.71
N GLY A 42 -4.31 -16.12 1.60
CA GLY A 42 -3.53 -17.35 1.44
C GLY A 42 -2.02 -17.12 1.21
N PRO A 43 -1.22 -18.19 1.16
CA PRO A 43 0.13 -18.14 0.61
C PRO A 43 0.11 -17.60 -0.84
N GLY A 44 1.09 -16.78 -1.21
CA GLY A 44 1.21 -16.25 -2.58
C GLY A 44 0.19 -15.18 -3.00
N SER A 45 -0.82 -14.86 -2.19
CA SER A 45 -1.91 -13.93 -2.58
C SER A 45 -1.55 -12.44 -2.65
N GLY A 46 -0.28 -12.07 -2.45
CA GLY A 46 0.15 -10.67 -2.47
C GLY A 46 -0.11 -9.87 -1.19
N LYS A 47 -0.42 -10.53 -0.05
CA LYS A 47 -0.67 -9.86 1.26
C LYS A 47 0.31 -8.74 1.62
N THR A 48 1.60 -8.96 1.43
CA THR A 48 2.64 -7.94 1.71
C THR A 48 2.52 -6.75 0.77
N THR A 49 2.24 -6.98 -0.53
CA THR A 49 2.02 -5.92 -1.52
C THR A 49 0.80 -5.08 -1.16
N VAL A 50 -0.32 -5.71 -0.83
CA VAL A 50 -1.55 -5.02 -0.39
C VAL A 50 -1.27 -4.15 0.84
N MET A 51 -0.55 -4.68 1.84
CA MET A 51 -0.23 -3.94 3.06
C MET A 51 0.65 -2.70 2.78
N VAL A 52 1.68 -2.84 1.94
CA VAL A 52 2.55 -1.72 1.55
C VAL A 52 1.75 -0.66 0.78
N LEU A 53 0.96 -1.07 -0.22
CA LEU A 53 0.15 -0.15 -1.02
C LEU A 53 -0.90 0.56 -0.19
N LYS A 54 -1.50 -0.12 0.80
CA LYS A 54 -2.45 0.51 1.73
C LYS A 54 -1.79 1.59 2.59
N ILE A 55 -0.58 1.35 3.10
CA ILE A 55 0.20 2.36 3.83
C ILE A 55 0.51 3.56 2.92
N LEU A 56 0.93 3.32 1.68
CA LEU A 56 1.21 4.39 0.73
C LEU A 56 -0.05 5.17 0.35
N LYS A 57 -1.21 4.50 0.23
CA LYS A 57 -2.52 5.14 0.02
C LYS A 57 -2.87 6.05 1.20
N PHE A 58 -2.65 5.61 2.44
CA PHE A 58 -2.84 6.47 3.61
C PHE A 58 -2.00 7.74 3.54
N ILE A 59 -0.76 7.64 3.10
CA ILE A 59 0.16 8.78 3.00
C ILE A 59 -0.20 9.72 1.83
N PHE A 60 -0.34 9.18 0.62
CA PHE A 60 -0.44 9.98 -0.61
C PHE A 60 -1.87 10.35 -1.02
N VAL A 61 -2.88 9.63 -0.52
CA VAL A 61 -4.31 9.85 -0.83
C VAL A 61 -5.08 10.35 0.38
N ASP A 62 -4.91 9.74 1.56
CA ASP A 62 -5.72 10.09 2.74
C ASP A 62 -5.09 11.14 3.68
N ASP A 63 -3.92 11.67 3.32
CA ASP A 63 -3.18 12.71 4.05
C ASP A 63 -2.84 12.31 5.49
N VAL A 64 -2.51 11.03 5.69
CA VAL A 64 -2.06 10.53 6.99
C VAL A 64 -0.55 10.72 7.09
N SER A 65 -0.09 11.38 8.15
CA SER A 65 1.34 11.54 8.38
C SER A 65 1.99 10.16 8.60
N PRO A 66 3.15 9.85 7.99
CA PRO A 66 3.83 8.58 8.22
C PRO A 66 4.09 8.27 9.71
N ASN A 67 4.26 9.30 10.53
CA ASN A 67 4.48 9.17 11.98
C ASN A 67 3.23 8.71 12.75
N GLU A 68 2.05 8.76 12.12
CA GLU A 68 0.78 8.28 12.68
C GLU A 68 0.49 6.81 12.32
N ILE A 69 1.34 6.18 11.51
CA ILE A 69 1.13 4.82 11.01
C ILE A 69 2.01 3.82 11.78
N LEU A 70 1.37 2.88 12.48
CA LEU A 70 2.04 1.72 13.07
C LEU A 70 1.82 0.47 12.21
N ALA A 71 2.90 -0.09 11.68
CA ALA A 71 2.89 -1.37 10.96
C ALA A 71 3.72 -2.41 11.72
N THR A 72 3.12 -3.55 12.07
CA THR A 72 3.77 -4.61 12.85
C THR A 72 3.70 -5.96 12.16
N THR A 73 4.68 -6.81 12.41
CA THR A 73 4.74 -8.19 11.91
C THR A 73 5.54 -9.08 12.86
N PHE A 74 5.40 -10.39 12.74
CA PHE A 74 5.96 -11.36 13.69
C PHE A 74 7.49 -11.43 13.68
N THR A 75 8.14 -11.16 12.54
CA THR A 75 9.59 -11.35 12.41
C THR A 75 10.31 -10.07 12.03
N ARG A 76 11.53 -9.90 12.55
CA ARG A 76 12.40 -8.77 12.18
C ARG A 76 12.66 -8.72 10.66
N LYS A 77 12.85 -9.88 10.03
CA LYS A 77 13.06 -9.98 8.58
C LYS A 77 11.87 -9.42 7.79
N ALA A 78 10.64 -9.81 8.17
CA ALA A 78 9.44 -9.27 7.53
C ALA A 78 9.28 -7.76 7.78
N ALA A 79 9.65 -7.28 8.97
CA ALA A 79 9.61 -5.84 9.27
C ALA A 79 10.59 -5.04 8.39
N SER A 80 11.83 -5.52 8.25
CA SER A 80 12.83 -4.91 7.34
C SER A 80 12.37 -4.93 5.88
N GLU A 81 11.74 -6.01 5.44
CA GLU A 81 11.21 -6.12 4.07
C GLU A 81 10.04 -5.14 3.82
N LEU A 82 9.10 -5.04 4.77
CA LEU A 82 8.02 -4.06 4.70
C LEU A 82 8.56 -2.63 4.61
N LEU A 83 9.49 -2.27 5.50
CA LEU A 83 10.10 -0.94 5.51
C LEU A 83 10.82 -0.63 4.19
N SER A 84 11.63 -1.56 3.70
CA SER A 84 12.36 -1.40 2.43
C SER A 84 11.43 -1.15 1.25
N ARG A 85 10.31 -1.89 1.17
CA ARG A 85 9.30 -1.70 0.12
C ARG A 85 8.57 -0.36 0.25
N ILE A 86 8.19 0.05 1.47
CA ILE A 86 7.53 1.34 1.71
C ILE A 86 8.43 2.49 1.27
N LEU A 87 9.71 2.48 1.65
CA LEU A 87 10.67 3.51 1.25
C LEU A 87 10.89 3.50 -0.26
N SER A 88 11.21 2.35 -0.84
CA SER A 88 11.49 2.24 -2.27
C SER A 88 10.31 2.66 -3.16
N TRP A 89 9.09 2.22 -2.82
CA TRP A 89 7.91 2.55 -3.61
C TRP A 89 7.42 3.96 -3.31
N GLY A 90 7.51 4.42 -2.06
CA GLY A 90 7.21 5.78 -1.67
C GLY A 90 8.08 6.80 -2.40
N ASP A 91 9.39 6.55 -2.52
CA ASP A 91 10.31 7.41 -3.28
C ASP A 91 9.94 7.46 -4.77
N LYS A 92 9.58 6.30 -5.36
CA LYS A 92 9.12 6.24 -6.76
C LYS A 92 7.83 7.02 -6.98
N ILE A 93 6.83 6.86 -6.11
CA ILE A 93 5.58 7.64 -6.19
C ILE A 93 5.91 9.13 -6.06
N LYS A 94 6.66 9.52 -5.03
CA LYS A 94 7.04 10.91 -4.77
C LYS A 94 7.79 11.55 -5.95
N SER A 95 8.61 10.80 -6.70
CA SER A 95 9.31 11.30 -7.90
C SER A 95 8.41 11.58 -9.10
N LYS A 96 7.15 11.13 -9.06
CA LYS A 96 6.15 11.29 -10.13
C LYS A 96 5.09 12.34 -9.80
N LEU A 97 5.01 12.75 -8.55
CA LEU A 97 4.19 13.86 -8.04
C LEU A 97 4.96 15.17 -8.15
#